data_AF-A0A2G6Y6I5-F1
#
_entry.id   AF-A0A2G6Y6I5-F1
#
_cell.length_a   1.000
_cell.length_b   1.000
_cell.length_c   1.000
_cell.angle_alpha   90.00
_cell.angle_beta   90.00
_cell.angle_gamma   90.00
#
_symmetry.space_group_name_H-M   'P 1'
#
loop_
_entity.id
_entity.type
_entity.pdbx_description
1 polymer ?
#
loop_
_entity_poly.entity_id
_entity_poly.type
_entity_poly.pdbx_seq_one_letter_code
_entity_poly.pdbx_strand_id
1 'polypeptide(L)'
;MSRINTLLSVAFVSMISATSLTAFASSGFTPAATEVGGASHAMPVTQTRAQVESELQAARAGGSLAKISSEAGYAPEFEKTTQGGLTREAVLQELRRAQEDGSMRRINSNRGY
;
A
#
# COMPACT_ATOMS: atom_id res chain seq x y z
N MET A 1 60.53 8.78 -33.20
CA MET A 1 59.87 8.93 -31.88
C MET A 1 58.57 8.15 -31.91
N SER A 2 58.62 6.92 -31.42
CA SER A 2 57.49 5.99 -31.29
C SER A 2 56.50 6.52 -30.25
N ARG A 3 55.20 6.61 -30.59
CA ARG A 3 54.14 6.83 -29.59
C ARG A 3 53.27 5.59 -29.52
N ILE A 4 53.40 4.97 -28.36
CA ILE A 4 52.92 3.65 -27.97
C ILE A 4 51.40 3.61 -27.92
N ASN A 5 50.86 2.67 -28.69
CA ASN A 5 49.64 1.90 -28.51
C ASN A 5 48.99 2.07 -27.12
N THR A 6 47.87 2.79 -27.04
CA THR A 6 47.00 2.82 -25.85
C THR A 6 45.78 1.95 -26.09
N LEU A 7 46.01 0.63 -26.07
CA LEU A 7 44.96 -0.36 -25.81
C LEU A 7 44.68 -0.31 -24.29
N LEU A 8 43.76 0.54 -23.87
CA LEU A 8 43.31 0.59 -22.48
C LEU A 8 42.13 -0.38 -22.32
N SER A 9 42.49 -1.62 -21.98
CA SER A 9 41.74 -2.64 -21.24
C SER A 9 40.26 -2.35 -20.97
N VAL A 10 39.37 -3.01 -21.72
CA VAL A 10 37.95 -3.09 -21.39
C VAL A 10 37.78 -4.00 -20.17
N ALA A 11 37.04 -3.48 -19.19
CA ALA A 11 36.90 -4.00 -17.85
C ALA A 11 36.18 -5.35 -17.75
N PHE A 12 36.60 -6.14 -16.76
CA PHE A 12 35.87 -7.25 -16.15
C PHE A 12 34.51 -6.80 -15.64
N VAL A 13 33.46 -7.62 -15.81
CA VAL A 13 32.63 -8.19 -14.72
C VAL A 13 31.86 -9.38 -15.31
N SER A 14 32.21 -10.60 -14.89
CA SER A 14 31.34 -11.77 -15.13
C SER A 14 30.09 -11.60 -14.27
N MET A 15 28.97 -11.30 -14.89
CA MET A 15 27.66 -11.25 -14.25
C MET A 15 27.31 -12.66 -13.76
N ILE A 16 27.61 -12.94 -12.49
CA ILE A 16 27.11 -14.15 -11.82
C ILE A 16 25.61 -13.92 -11.66
N SER A 17 24.84 -14.59 -12.51
CA SER A 17 23.39 -14.68 -12.39
C SER A 17 23.05 -15.41 -11.10
N ALA A 18 23.02 -14.68 -9.99
CA ALA A 18 22.41 -15.15 -8.76
C ALA A 18 20.92 -15.31 -9.05
N THR A 19 20.50 -16.56 -9.29
CA THR A 19 19.09 -16.93 -9.29
C THR A 19 18.54 -16.60 -7.91
N SER A 20 17.92 -15.43 -7.79
CA SER A 20 17.27 -14.99 -6.58
C SER A 20 16.09 -15.93 -6.36
N LEU A 21 16.24 -16.87 -5.43
CA LEU A 21 15.09 -17.57 -4.87
C LEU A 21 14.19 -16.49 -4.28
N THR A 22 13.02 -16.30 -4.88
CA THR A 22 12.03 -15.33 -4.44
C THR A 22 11.61 -15.69 -3.02
N ALA A 23 12.23 -15.06 -2.03
CA ALA A 23 11.80 -15.16 -0.65
C ALA A 23 10.50 -14.36 -0.54
N PHE A 24 9.37 -15.04 -0.39
CA PHE A 24 8.13 -14.38 -0.03
C PHE A 24 8.30 -13.71 1.33
N ALA A 25 7.78 -12.48 1.47
CA ALA A 25 7.79 -11.74 2.71
C ALA A 25 6.97 -12.51 3.77
N SER A 26 7.65 -13.34 4.58
CA SER A 26 7.06 -13.87 5.81
C SER A 26 7.07 -12.74 6.84
N SER A 27 5.93 -12.47 7.45
CA SER A 27 5.76 -11.42 8.46
C SER A 27 6.52 -11.70 9.78
N GLY A 28 7.43 -12.66 9.80
CA GLY A 28 8.08 -13.18 11.01
C GLY A 28 7.15 -14.01 11.90
N PHE A 29 5.90 -14.20 11.48
CA PHE A 29 4.89 -14.95 12.21
C PHE A 29 4.80 -16.39 11.69
N THR A 30 4.94 -17.35 12.59
CA THR A 30 4.71 -18.77 12.31
C THR A 30 3.54 -19.28 13.16
N PRO A 31 2.43 -19.75 12.57
CA PRO A 31 1.34 -20.33 13.34
C PRO A 31 1.82 -21.60 14.05
N ALA A 32 1.54 -21.73 15.34
CA ALA A 32 1.87 -22.93 16.10
C ALA A 32 0.93 -24.07 15.70
N ALA A 33 1.45 -25.31 15.70
CA ALA A 33 0.67 -26.50 15.35
C ALA A 33 -0.38 -26.89 16.42
N THR A 34 -0.40 -26.21 17.57
CA THR A 34 -1.32 -26.50 18.68
C THR A 34 -2.05 -25.25 19.17
N GLU A 35 -3.29 -25.53 19.59
CA GLU A 35 -4.37 -24.70 20.12
C GLU A 35 -3.99 -23.26 20.51
N VAL A 36 -4.21 -22.34 19.57
CA VAL A 36 -4.22 -20.88 19.73
C VAL A 36 -2.85 -20.20 19.89
N GLY A 37 -2.32 -19.72 18.77
CA GLY A 37 -1.22 -18.75 18.74
C GLY A 37 -0.20 -19.02 17.64
N GLY A 38 0.78 -18.12 17.52
CA GLY A 38 1.95 -18.31 16.68
C GLY A 38 3.16 -17.58 17.25
N ALA A 39 4.36 -18.01 16.87
CA ALA A 39 5.60 -17.41 17.32
C ALA A 39 5.99 -16.25 16.39
N SER A 40 6.42 -15.13 16.98
CA SER A 40 7.02 -14.02 16.25
C SER A 40 8.54 -14.11 16.35
N HIS A 41 9.22 -14.06 15.22
CA HIS A 41 10.68 -14.03 15.13
C HIS A 41 11.16 -12.68 14.60
N ALA A 42 12.29 -12.20 15.14
CA ALA A 42 12.96 -11.03 14.60
C ALA A 42 13.43 -11.34 13.18
N MET A 43 12.89 -10.62 12.20
CA MET A 43 13.31 -10.76 10.81
C MET A 43 14.62 -9.97 10.59
N PRO A 44 15.56 -10.51 9.81
CA PRO A 44 16.75 -9.75 9.44
C PRO A 44 16.33 -8.51 8.66
N VAL A 45 16.61 -7.34 9.22
CA VAL A 45 16.37 -6.06 8.55
C VAL A 45 17.58 -5.75 7.68
N THR A 46 17.40 -5.74 6.36
CA THR A 46 18.48 -5.49 5.39
C THR A 46 18.68 -4.01 5.05
N GLN A 47 17.70 -3.16 5.36
CA GLN A 47 17.74 -1.73 5.07
C GLN A 47 17.39 -0.88 6.30
N THR A 48 18.10 0.25 6.47
CA THR A 48 17.73 1.23 7.50
C THR A 48 16.56 2.09 7.04
N ARG A 49 15.85 2.71 7.98
CA ARG A 49 14.75 3.64 7.68
C ARG A 49 15.17 4.76 6.71
N ALA A 50 16.36 5.33 6.92
CA ALA A 50 16.89 6.40 6.07
C ALA A 50 17.12 5.93 4.62
N GLN A 51 17.55 4.67 4.43
CA GLN A 51 17.71 4.09 3.10
C GLN A 51 16.38 3.90 2.40
N VAL A 52 15.36 3.39 3.11
CA VAL A 52 14.00 3.24 2.58
C VAL A 52 13.41 4.59 2.17
N GLU A 53 13.60 5.63 2.99
CA GLU A 53 13.10 6.98 2.68
C GLU A 53 13.78 7.57 1.43
N SER A 54 15.09 7.37 1.28
CA SER A 54 15.84 7.78 0.09
C SER A 54 15.37 7.04 -1.16
N GLU A 55 15.19 5.72 -1.09
CA GLU A 55 14.71 4.90 -2.20
C GLU A 55 13.27 5.29 -2.62
N LEU A 56 12.39 5.53 -1.64
CA LEU A 56 11.04 6.02 -1.91
C LEU A 56 11.03 7.39 -2.58
N GLN A 57 11.92 8.31 -2.18
CA GLN A 57 12.04 9.61 -2.81
C GLN A 57 12.52 9.49 -4.27
N ALA A 58 13.52 8.64 -4.52
CA ALA A 58 13.99 8.34 -5.86
C ALA A 58 12.89 7.70 -6.73
N ALA A 59 12.13 6.76 -6.20
CA ALA A 59 11.02 6.11 -6.90
C ALA A 59 9.87 7.07 -7.24
N ARG A 60 9.59 8.04 -6.35
CA ARG A 60 8.64 9.12 -6.63
C ARG A 60 9.14 10.04 -7.74
N ALA A 61 10.40 10.47 -7.67
CA ALA A 61 11.01 11.34 -8.68
C ALA A 61 11.11 10.66 -10.05
N GLY A 62 11.40 9.36 -10.08
CA GLY A 62 11.49 8.55 -11.30
C GLY A 62 10.14 8.06 -11.84
N GLY A 63 9.03 8.37 -11.17
CA GLY A 63 7.68 8.01 -11.62
C GLY A 63 7.35 6.51 -11.56
N SER A 64 8.26 5.65 -11.08
CA SER A 64 8.02 4.20 -10.95
C SER A 64 6.89 3.90 -9.98
N LEU A 65 6.80 4.67 -8.90
CA LEU A 65 5.76 4.53 -7.89
C LEU A 65 4.37 4.92 -8.44
N ALA A 66 4.33 5.95 -9.29
CA ALA A 66 3.11 6.34 -10.00
C ALA A 66 2.70 5.29 -11.05
N LYS A 67 3.66 4.72 -11.78
CA LYS A 67 3.41 3.63 -12.75
C LYS A 67 2.80 2.41 -12.06
N ILE A 68 3.39 1.96 -10.95
CA ILE A 68 2.85 0.85 -10.15
C ILE A 68 1.43 1.18 -9.65
N SER A 69 1.20 2.40 -9.15
CA SER A 69 -0.14 2.82 -8.72
C SER A 69 -1.16 2.81 -9.86
N SER A 70 -0.75 3.20 -11.07
CA SER A 70 -1.62 3.22 -12.24
C SER A 70 -1.91 1.81 -12.81
N GLU A 71 -0.93 0.91 -12.73
CA GLU A 71 -1.06 -0.49 -13.19
C GLU A 71 -1.77 -1.36 -12.14
N ALA A 72 -1.75 -0.98 -10.86
CA ALA A 72 -2.41 -1.68 -9.76
C ALA A 72 -3.94 -1.51 -9.74
N GLY A 73 -4.55 -0.87 -10.75
CA GLY A 73 -6.00 -0.83 -10.96
C GLY A 73 -6.80 0.01 -9.95
N TYR A 74 -6.15 0.66 -8.98
CA TYR A 74 -6.81 1.61 -8.07
C TYR A 74 -6.47 3.05 -8.47
N ALA A 75 -7.36 3.60 -9.29
CA ALA A 75 -7.40 5.00 -9.69
C ALA A 75 -8.41 5.71 -8.76
N PRO A 76 -7.99 6.48 -7.73
CA PRO A 76 -8.90 7.14 -6.81
C PRO A 76 -9.74 8.26 -7.46
N GLU A 77 -9.56 8.53 -8.76
CA GLU A 77 -10.43 9.44 -9.52
C GLU A 77 -11.93 9.06 -9.48
N PHE A 78 -12.30 7.85 -9.05
CA PHE A 78 -13.70 7.47 -8.80
C PHE A 78 -14.31 8.03 -7.50
N GLU A 79 -13.53 8.64 -6.59
CA GLU A 79 -14.09 9.41 -5.46
C GLU A 79 -14.39 10.87 -5.79
N LYS A 80 -14.27 11.28 -7.06
CA LYS A 80 -15.12 12.36 -7.59
C LYS A 80 -16.49 11.78 -7.96
N THR A 81 -17.16 11.21 -6.97
CA THR A 81 -18.59 10.93 -7.08
C THR A 81 -19.29 12.26 -7.32
N THR A 82 -19.58 12.53 -8.58
CA THR A 82 -20.50 13.56 -9.06
C THR A 82 -21.93 13.10 -8.81
N GLN A 83 -22.17 12.48 -7.66
CA GLN A 83 -23.47 12.37 -7.02
C GLN A 83 -23.29 13.09 -5.72
N GLY A 84 -23.72 14.35 -5.66
CA GLY A 84 -23.65 15.14 -4.45
C GLY A 84 -24.21 14.31 -3.30
N GLY A 85 -23.33 13.88 -2.40
CA GLY A 85 -23.74 13.38 -1.11
C GLY A 85 -24.69 14.42 -0.50
N LEU A 86 -25.76 13.96 0.14
CA LEU A 86 -26.70 14.84 0.81
C LEU A 86 -25.91 15.87 1.62
N THR A 87 -26.17 17.15 1.39
CA THR A 87 -25.52 18.18 2.20
C THR A 87 -25.91 17.94 3.65
N ARG A 88 -25.05 18.39 4.57
CA ARG A 88 -25.30 18.23 6.00
C ARG A 88 -26.67 18.79 6.40
N GLU A 89 -27.14 19.87 5.76
CA GLU A 89 -28.48 20.40 6.02
C GLU A 89 -29.59 19.43 5.59
N ALA A 90 -29.46 18.80 4.42
CA ALA A 90 -30.43 17.85 3.91
C ALA A 90 -30.54 16.64 4.85
N VAL A 91 -29.40 16.11 5.33
CA VAL A 91 -29.37 15.02 6.30
C VAL A 91 -30.07 15.41 7.61
N LEU A 92 -29.84 16.63 8.11
CA LEU A 92 -30.48 17.10 9.35
C LEU A 92 -31.99 17.31 9.20
N GLN A 93 -32.46 17.74 8.02
CA GLN A 93 -33.89 17.86 7.74
C GLN A 93 -34.55 16.49 7.67
N GLU A 94 -33.92 15.53 6.99
CA GLU A 94 -34.41 14.15 6.93
C GLU A 94 -34.47 13.52 8.33
N LEU A 95 -33.44 13.76 9.15
CA LEU A 95 -33.39 13.24 10.51
C LEU A 95 -34.45 13.86 11.41
N ARG A 96 -34.75 15.17 11.27
CA ARG A 96 -35.87 15.83 11.97
C ARG A 96 -37.21 15.25 11.53
N ARG A 97 -37.41 15.05 10.23
CA ARG A 97 -38.63 14.45 9.68
C ARG A 97 -38.85 13.04 10.24
N ALA A 98 -37.79 12.23 10.29
CA ALA A 98 -37.82 10.87 10.85
C ALA A 98 -38.05 10.85 12.38
N GLN A 99 -37.75 11.94 13.09
CA GLN A 99 -38.09 12.10 14.50
C GLN A 99 -39.56 12.50 14.69
N GLU A 100 -40.07 13.40 13.84
CA GLU A 100 -41.47 13.86 13.86
C GLU A 100 -42.46 12.76 13.47
N ASP A 101 -42.16 11.98 12.44
CA ASP A 101 -42.99 10.85 12.00
C ASP A 101 -42.86 9.60 12.91
N GLY A 102 -41.92 9.65 13.86
CA GLY A 102 -41.65 8.59 14.83
C GLY A 102 -41.02 7.34 14.22
N SER A 103 -40.60 7.35 12.96
CA SER A 103 -39.88 6.27 12.27
C SER A 103 -38.56 5.97 12.99
N MET A 104 -37.82 7.01 13.38
CA MET A 104 -36.56 6.87 14.12
C MET A 104 -36.77 6.24 15.50
N ARG A 105 -37.90 6.57 16.14
CA ARG A 105 -38.29 5.95 17.42
C ARG A 105 -38.65 4.48 17.23
N ARG A 106 -39.37 4.12 16.16
CA ARG A 106 -39.75 2.74 15.85
C ARG A 106 -38.55 1.86 15.53
N ILE A 107 -37.57 2.38 14.81
CA ILE A 107 -36.32 1.67 14.48
C ILE A 107 -35.46 1.47 15.74
N ASN A 108 -35.40 2.47 16.63
CA ASN A 108 -34.56 2.41 17.82
C ASN A 108 -35.22 1.66 18.99
N SER A 109 -36.54 1.76 19.13
CA SER A 109 -37.27 0.84 20.00
C SER A 109 -37.16 -0.55 19.36
N ASN A 110 -36.57 -1.50 20.07
CA ASN A 110 -36.53 -2.91 19.67
C ASN A 110 -37.94 -3.56 19.72
N ARG A 111 -38.89 -2.90 19.07
CA ARG A 111 -40.32 -3.17 19.02
C ARG A 111 -40.65 -3.23 17.53
N GLY A 112 -40.05 -4.23 16.88
CA GLY A 112 -40.62 -4.78 15.67
C GLY A 112 -42.04 -5.28 15.97
N TYR A 113 -42.91 -5.15 14.97
CA TYR A 113 -44.22 -5.79 14.80
C TYR A 113 -44.86 -6.44 16.04
#